data_AF-A0A3Q1ERJ4-F1
#
_entry.id   AF-A0A3Q1ERJ4-F1
#
_cell.length_a   1.000
_cell.length_b   1.000
_cell.length_c   1.000
_cell.angle_alpha   90.00
_cell.angle_beta   90.00
_cell.angle_gamma   90.00
#
_symmetry.space_group_name_H-M   'P 1'
#
loop_
_entity.id
_entity.type
_entity.pdbx_description
1 polymer ?
#
loop_
_entity_poly.entity_id
_entity_poly.type
_entity_poly.pdbx_seq_one_letter_code
_entity_poly.pdbx_strand_id
1 'polypeptide(L)'
;MLGGRFGVFEVKDLTFSPPNIFLLKTSKITLEIQKTLDNLSNDDLKAFHFNLQNTTHKQKRIPRSKLENKNSRETATLLTDRYEHMEALQVTMQTLRNINQWNLALELERDTAGCWCHCVMLLFC
;
A
#
# COMPACT_ATOMS: atom_id res chain seq x y z
N MET A 1 -30.32 -33.08 -17.15
CA MET A 1 -30.26 -32.19 -18.33
C MET A 1 -30.49 -30.77 -17.85
N LEU A 2 -29.56 -29.87 -18.20
CA LEU A 2 -29.68 -28.40 -18.31
C LEU A 2 -30.10 -27.66 -17.02
N GLY A 3 -29.31 -26.80 -16.38
CA GLY A 3 -28.26 -25.92 -16.89
C GLY A 3 -28.63 -24.46 -16.56
N GLY A 4 -27.71 -23.68 -15.97
CA GLY A 4 -27.81 -22.22 -15.85
C GLY A 4 -27.27 -21.65 -14.53
N ARG A 5 -25.95 -21.45 -14.41
CA ARG A 5 -25.21 -20.16 -14.55
C ARG A 5 -25.52 -19.15 -13.44
N PHE A 6 -24.65 -19.03 -12.42
CA PHE A 6 -23.54 -18.06 -12.35
C PHE A 6 -23.94 -16.62 -12.68
N GLY A 7 -23.78 -15.72 -11.72
CA GLY A 7 -23.66 -14.29 -12.00
C GLY A 7 -24.13 -13.36 -10.90
N VAL A 8 -23.37 -13.24 -9.80
CA VAL A 8 -23.24 -11.94 -9.12
C VAL A 8 -21.75 -11.68 -8.98
N PHE A 9 -21.12 -11.39 -10.12
CA PHE A 9 -19.83 -10.71 -10.13
C PHE A 9 -20.12 -9.22 -10.03
N GLU A 10 -19.76 -8.70 -8.87
CA GLU A 10 -19.87 -7.30 -8.48
C GLU A 10 -19.04 -6.43 -9.44
N VAL A 11 -19.72 -5.43 -9.97
CA VAL A 11 -19.26 -4.41 -10.91
C VAL A 11 -17.97 -3.71 -10.47
N LYS A 12 -16.81 -4.17 -10.96
CA LYS A 12 -15.52 -3.45 -10.85
C LYS A 12 -14.65 -3.61 -12.09
N ASP A 13 -15.20 -3.39 -13.27
CA ASP A 13 -14.40 -3.29 -14.49
C ASP A 13 -15.00 -2.27 -15.44
N LEU A 14 -14.52 -1.03 -15.36
CA LEU A 14 -14.34 -0.08 -16.46
C LEU A 14 -13.45 1.04 -15.86
N THR A 15 -12.12 1.01 -15.98
CA THR A 15 -11.40 1.61 -17.11
C THR A 15 -10.02 0.96 -17.36
N PHE A 16 -9.97 0.11 -18.38
CA PHE A 16 -9.02 0.16 -19.51
C PHE A 16 -7.62 0.76 -19.24
N SER A 17 -6.62 -0.09 -19.01
CA SER A 17 -5.22 0.18 -19.40
C SER A 17 -4.51 -1.13 -19.76
N PRO A 18 -3.62 -1.13 -20.77
CA PRO A 18 -3.03 -2.35 -21.31
C PRO A 18 -2.29 -3.13 -20.21
N PRO A 19 -2.30 -4.48 -20.27
CA PRO A 19 -1.89 -5.37 -19.16
C PRO A 19 -0.45 -5.16 -18.67
N ASN A 20 0.40 -4.46 -19.45
CA ASN A 20 1.77 -4.15 -19.06
C ASN A 20 1.91 -2.88 -18.22
N ILE A 21 1.08 -1.84 -18.39
CA ILE A 21 1.25 -0.57 -17.66
C ILE A 21 0.82 -0.71 -16.19
N PHE A 22 -0.25 -1.46 -15.94
CA PHE A 22 -0.72 -1.71 -14.58
C PHE A 22 0.34 -2.47 -13.78
N LEU A 23 0.86 -3.58 -14.32
CA LEU A 23 1.92 -4.36 -13.68
C LEU A 23 3.17 -3.52 -13.43
N LEU A 24 3.59 -2.68 -14.39
CA LEU A 24 4.72 -1.75 -14.20
C LEU A 24 4.47 -0.74 -13.07
N LYS A 25 3.23 -0.25 -12.92
CA LYS A 25 2.87 0.69 -11.86
C LYS A 25 2.80 0.01 -10.50
N THR A 26 2.27 -1.23 -10.44
CA THR A 26 2.24 -2.05 -9.22
C THR A 26 3.66 -2.35 -8.72
N SER A 27 4.55 -2.75 -9.65
CA SER A 27 5.93 -3.11 -9.34
C SER A 27 6.76 -1.88 -8.97
N LYS A 28 6.54 -0.74 -9.63
CA LYS A 28 7.16 0.53 -9.21
C LYS A 28 6.76 0.92 -7.79
N ILE A 29 5.47 0.89 -7.46
CA ILE A 29 4.98 1.29 -6.13
C ILE A 29 5.50 0.33 -5.05
N THR A 30 5.45 -0.97 -5.30
CA THR A 30 6.01 -1.98 -4.38
C THR A 30 7.50 -1.75 -4.14
N LEU A 31 8.25 -1.41 -5.20
CA LEU A 31 9.69 -1.16 -5.13
C LEU A 31 10.01 0.12 -4.35
N GLU A 32 9.26 1.21 -4.55
CA GLU A 32 9.46 2.43 -3.77
C GLU A 32 9.11 2.22 -2.29
N ILE A 33 7.99 1.56 -1.98
CA ILE A 33 7.67 1.18 -0.59
C ILE A 33 8.79 0.33 0.01
N GLN A 34 9.29 -0.67 -0.73
CA GLN A 34 10.38 -1.51 -0.27
C GLN A 34 11.63 -0.69 0.06
N LYS A 35 12.08 0.19 -0.85
CA LYS A 35 13.25 1.04 -0.63
C LYS A 35 13.08 1.92 0.61
N THR A 36 11.92 2.53 0.78
CA THR A 36 11.63 3.35 1.96
C THR A 36 11.69 2.53 3.25
N LEU A 37 11.17 1.30 3.23
CA LEU A 37 11.23 0.39 4.36
C LEU A 37 12.65 -0.17 4.61
N ASP A 38 13.47 -0.35 3.57
CA ASP A 38 14.88 -0.76 3.69
C ASP A 38 15.74 0.35 4.32
N ASN A 39 15.33 1.62 4.20
CA ASN A 39 15.98 2.74 4.89
C ASN A 39 15.58 2.86 6.37
N LEU A 40 14.63 2.06 6.87
CA LEU A 40 14.26 2.04 8.29
C LEU A 40 15.24 1.18 9.10
N SER A 41 15.54 1.63 10.32
CA SER A 41 16.23 0.78 11.30
C SER A 41 15.37 -0.43 11.69
N ASN A 42 15.98 -1.50 12.19
CA ASN A 42 15.24 -2.70 12.61
C ASN A 42 14.16 -2.39 13.67
N ASP A 43 14.44 -1.47 14.59
CA ASP A 43 13.49 -1.03 15.62
C ASP A 43 12.35 -0.18 15.05
N ASP A 44 12.65 0.72 14.10
CA ASP A 44 11.63 1.48 13.38
C ASP A 44 10.71 0.57 12.55
N LEU A 45 11.27 -0.50 11.97
CA LEU A 45 10.52 -1.49 11.20
C LEU A 45 9.58 -2.30 12.11
N LYS A 46 10.00 -2.65 13.33
CA LYS A 46 9.10 -3.24 14.35
C LYS A 46 8.00 -2.27 14.75
N ALA A 47 8.33 -1.00 14.97
CA ALA A 47 7.35 0.04 15.28
C ALA A 47 6.36 0.26 14.12
N PHE A 48 6.85 0.18 12.88
CA PHE A 48 6.03 0.23 11.67
C PHE A 48 5.03 -0.93 11.65
N HIS A 49 5.49 -2.18 11.85
CA HIS A 49 4.60 -3.34 11.92
C HIS A 49 3.58 -3.24 13.06
N PHE A 50 3.96 -2.67 14.20
CA PHE A 50 3.05 -2.44 15.33
C PHE A 50 1.96 -1.42 14.98
N ASN A 51 2.33 -0.30 14.33
CA ASN A 51 1.37 0.71 13.89
C ASN A 51 0.48 0.19 12.77
N LEU A 52 1.01 -0.61 11.85
CA LEU A 52 0.25 -1.25 10.77
C LEU A 52 -0.87 -2.14 11.33
N GLN A 53 -0.56 -2.88 12.40
CA GLN A 53 -1.55 -3.64 13.13
C GLN A 53 -2.60 -2.74 13.77
N ASN A 54 -2.29 -1.52 14.18
CA ASN A 54 -3.24 -0.63 14.84
C ASN A 54 -3.99 0.31 13.88
N THR A 55 -3.91 0.06 12.57
CA THR A 55 -4.58 0.88 11.55
C THR A 55 -6.11 0.84 11.69
N THR A 56 -6.75 1.98 11.43
CA THR A 56 -8.20 2.21 11.59
C THR A 56 -9.05 1.33 10.67
N HIS A 57 -8.48 0.80 9.60
CA HIS A 57 -9.16 -0.06 8.63
C HIS A 57 -9.31 -1.51 9.17
N LYS A 58 -10.22 -1.70 10.14
CA LYS A 58 -10.49 -2.99 10.80
C LYS A 58 -10.76 -4.15 9.82
N GLN A 59 -11.33 -3.89 8.64
CA GLN A 59 -11.61 -4.92 7.62
C GLN A 59 -10.38 -5.38 6.82
N LYS A 60 -9.36 -4.51 6.63
CA LYS A 60 -8.15 -4.84 5.85
C LYS A 60 -6.93 -5.15 6.74
N ARG A 61 -7.11 -5.12 8.07
CA ARG A 61 -6.05 -5.33 9.07
C ARG A 61 -5.21 -6.58 8.77
N ILE A 62 -3.90 -6.39 8.71
CA ILE A 62 -2.95 -7.49 8.55
C ILE A 62 -2.71 -8.10 9.94
N PRO A 63 -2.91 -9.42 10.13
CA PRO A 63 -2.72 -10.07 11.42
C PRO A 63 -1.24 -10.05 11.83
N ARG A 64 -0.98 -9.88 13.14
CA ARG A 64 0.38 -9.81 13.72
C ARG A 64 1.28 -10.95 13.26
N SER A 65 0.75 -12.17 13.27
CA SER A 65 1.47 -13.38 12.86
C SER A 65 1.99 -13.33 11.40
N LYS A 66 1.40 -12.49 10.54
CA LYS A 66 1.86 -12.29 9.16
C LYS A 66 2.90 -11.19 9.02
N LEU A 67 3.10 -10.33 10.03
CA LEU A 67 4.09 -9.25 10.05
C LEU A 67 5.30 -9.59 10.92
N GLU A 68 5.11 -10.45 11.91
CA GLU A 68 6.16 -10.94 12.80
C GLU A 68 7.26 -11.67 11.99
N ASN A 69 8.49 -11.17 12.07
CA ASN A 69 9.67 -11.61 11.29
C ASN A 69 9.61 -11.35 9.77
N LYS A 70 8.78 -10.42 9.29
CA LYS A 70 8.81 -10.02 7.87
C LYS A 70 9.93 -9.03 7.59
N ASN A 71 10.60 -9.22 6.46
CA ASN A 71 11.55 -8.25 5.92
C ASN A 71 10.81 -7.09 5.23
N SER A 72 11.52 -6.00 4.94
CA SER A 72 11.00 -4.82 4.23
C SER A 72 10.30 -5.19 2.92
N ARG A 73 10.94 -6.07 2.12
CA ARG A 73 10.40 -6.58 0.86
C ARG A 73 9.09 -7.34 1.02
N GLU A 74 9.04 -8.24 1.99
CA GLU A 74 7.84 -9.04 2.25
C GLU A 74 6.70 -8.15 2.77
N THR A 75 7.04 -7.13 3.57
CA THR A 75 6.10 -6.12 4.07
C THR A 75 5.53 -5.29 2.93
N ALA A 76 6.38 -4.80 2.02
CA ALA A 76 5.96 -4.02 0.84
C ALA A 76 5.03 -4.83 -0.08
N THR A 77 5.39 -6.09 -0.34
CA THR A 77 4.56 -6.99 -1.16
C THR A 77 3.21 -7.23 -0.49
N LEU A 78 3.20 -7.47 0.82
CA LEU A 78 1.98 -7.70 1.58
C LEU A 78 1.07 -6.46 1.59
N LEU A 79 1.64 -5.26 1.64
CA LEU A 79 0.89 -4.01 1.54
C LEU A 79 0.22 -3.87 0.19
N THR A 80 0.94 -4.11 -0.91
CA THR A 80 0.37 -3.99 -2.27
C THR A 80 -0.54 -5.14 -2.68
N ASP A 81 -0.45 -6.29 -1.98
CA ASP A 81 -1.35 -7.44 -2.16
C ASP A 81 -2.68 -7.22 -1.41
N ARG A 82 -2.62 -6.59 -0.23
CA ARG A 82 -3.80 -6.40 0.63
C ARG A 82 -4.51 -5.07 0.41
N TYR A 83 -3.78 -4.04 0.01
CA TYR A 83 -4.29 -2.71 -0.27
C TYR A 83 -4.07 -2.39 -1.75
N GLU A 84 -5.00 -1.66 -2.36
CA GLU A 84 -4.79 -1.16 -3.72
C GLU A 84 -3.59 -0.20 -3.75
N HIS A 85 -2.94 -0.01 -4.91
CA HIS A 85 -1.65 0.68 -4.97
C HIS A 85 -1.63 2.08 -4.32
N MET A 86 -2.70 2.84 -4.48
CA MET A 86 -2.84 4.17 -3.87
C MET A 86 -3.09 4.06 -2.36
N GLU A 87 -3.91 3.11 -1.93
CA GLU A 87 -4.16 2.84 -0.52
C GLU A 87 -2.89 2.36 0.20
N ALA A 88 -2.11 1.48 -0.45
CA ALA A 88 -0.85 0.96 0.08
C ALA A 88 0.15 2.10 0.35
N LEU A 89 0.26 3.08 -0.56
CA LEU A 89 1.08 4.27 -0.35
C LEU A 89 0.58 5.12 0.81
N GLN A 90 -0.72 5.42 0.85
CA GLN A 90 -1.30 6.22 1.93
C GLN A 90 -1.09 5.57 3.30
N VAL A 91 -1.36 4.27 3.42
CA VAL A 91 -1.15 3.50 4.64
C VAL A 91 0.32 3.51 5.04
N THR A 92 1.23 3.33 4.08
CA THR A 92 2.68 3.38 4.33
C THR A 92 3.10 4.75 4.85
N MET A 93 2.69 5.83 4.19
CA MET A 93 3.02 7.20 4.59
C MET A 93 2.45 7.56 5.96
N GLN A 94 1.19 7.20 6.24
CA GLN A 94 0.59 7.43 7.56
C GLN A 94 1.32 6.65 8.65
N THR A 95 1.69 5.41 8.38
CA THR A 95 2.42 4.56 9.34
C THR A 95 3.82 5.12 9.60
N LEU A 96 4.53 5.58 8.57
CA LEU A 96 5.82 6.27 8.69
C LEU A 96 5.71 7.55 9.53
N ARG A 97 4.66 8.36 9.33
CA ARG A 97 4.39 9.56 10.15
C ARG A 97 4.13 9.21 11.61
N ASN A 98 3.41 8.12 11.88
CA ASN A 98 3.13 7.67 13.24
C ASN A 98 4.39 7.20 14.00
N ILE A 99 5.41 6.69 13.30
CA ILE A 99 6.70 6.33 13.90
C ILE A 99 7.71 7.48 13.87
N ASN A 100 7.28 8.71 13.61
CA ASN A 100 8.11 9.92 13.48
C ASN A 100 9.11 9.90 12.31
N GLN A 101 8.95 9.01 11.33
CA GLN A 101 9.78 8.93 10.12
C GLN A 101 9.23 9.84 9.01
N TRP A 102 9.05 11.12 9.34
CA TRP A 102 8.47 12.12 8.43
C TRP A 102 9.30 12.32 7.16
N ASN A 103 10.63 12.29 7.28
CA ASN A 103 11.52 12.46 6.13
C ASN A 103 11.33 11.36 5.10
N LEU A 104 11.27 10.11 5.55
CA LEU A 104 11.04 8.95 4.68
C LEU A 104 9.64 8.97 4.06
N ALA A 105 8.62 9.44 4.79
CA ALA A 105 7.28 9.61 4.25
C ALA A 105 7.23 10.66 3.12
N LEU A 106 7.97 11.77 3.28
CA LEU A 106 8.06 12.83 2.27
C LEU A 106 8.87 12.38 1.05
N GLU A 107 9.93 11.61 1.24
CA GLU A 107 10.71 11.03 0.16
C GLU A 107 9.85 10.08 -0.69
N LEU A 108 9.14 9.15 -0.03
CA LEU A 108 8.18 8.26 -0.69
C LEU A 108 7.08 9.03 -1.42
N GLU A 109 6.57 10.12 -0.81
CA GLU A 109 5.60 11.00 -1.46
C GLU A 109 6.20 11.60 -2.72
N ARG A 110 7.41 12.17 -2.68
CA ARG A 110 8.06 12.78 -3.86
C ARG A 110 8.31 11.79 -4.98
N ASP A 111 8.79 10.60 -4.65
CA ASP A 111 9.13 9.56 -5.63
C ASP A 111 7.88 8.96 -6.30
N THR A 112 6.73 9.09 -5.63
CA THR A 112 5.43 8.64 -6.14
C THR A 112 4.54 9.79 -6.62
N ALA A 113 4.82 11.05 -6.24
CA ALA A 113 4.08 12.29 -6.52
C ALA A 113 4.01 12.64 -8.01
N GLY A 114 4.86 12.04 -8.84
CA GLY A 114 4.67 12.04 -10.29
C GLY A 114 3.33 11.44 -10.77
N CYS A 115 2.52 10.85 -9.88
CA CYS A 115 1.15 10.38 -10.14
C CYS A 115 0.07 11.07 -9.27
N TRP A 116 0.43 12.04 -8.44
CA TRP A 116 -0.48 12.65 -7.44
C TRP A 116 -1.23 13.89 -7.97
N CYS A 117 -1.21 14.14 -9.29
CA CYS A 117 -1.92 15.26 -9.89
C CYS A 117 -3.45 15.15 -9.85
N HIS A 118 -4.06 14.19 -9.15
CA HIS A 118 -5.53 14.11 -9.10
C HIS A 118 -6.15 13.86 -7.72
N CYS A 119 -5.42 13.81 -6.60
CA CYS A 119 -6.07 13.46 -5.32
C CYS A 119 -5.48 14.07 -4.04
N VAL A 120 -4.86 15.26 -4.09
CA VAL A 120 -4.42 15.97 -2.86
C VAL A 120 -4.98 17.39 -2.71
N MET A 121 -5.74 17.90 -3.67
CA MET A 121 -6.38 19.22 -3.57
C MET A 121 -7.70 19.21 -2.77
N LEU A 122 -7.90 18.29 -1.82
CA LEU A 122 -9.13 18.28 -1.01
C LEU A 122 -8.85 17.98 0.46
N LEU A 123 -7.98 18.75 1.10
CA LEU A 123 -8.03 18.91 2.58
C LEU A 123 -7.50 20.26 3.08
N PHE A 124 -7.35 21.27 2.21
CA PHE A 124 -7.20 22.66 2.61
C PHE A 124 -8.02 23.55 1.67
N CYS A 125 -9.31 23.69 1.98
CA CYS A 125 -10.11 24.89 1.71
C CYS A 125 -11.17 24.95 2.81
#